data_AF-A0A4V3CUV6-F1
#
_entry.id   AF-A0A4V3CUV6-F1
#
_cell.length_a   1.000
_cell.length_b   1.000
_cell.length_c   1.000
_cell.angle_alpha   90.00
_cell.angle_beta   90.00
_cell.angle_gamma   90.00
#
_symmetry.space_group_name_H-M   'P 1'
#
loop_
_entity.id
_entity.type
_entity.pdbx_description
1 polymer ?
#
loop_
_entity_poly.entity_id
_entity_poly.type
_entity_poly.pdbx_seq_one_letter_code
_entity_poly.pdbx_strand_id
1 'polypeptide(L)'
;MHRALITGGTAGIGAAFARAFAGRGSALVLVARDPDRLEESAAQLRREHGVVVETIVADLADRDAQQRVADRLESDTDPVDVLVNNAGFSVRAGLLDEDLTPHDLGFEVMIRAVLKLGGAAGRGMSRRGRGWIINVGSVSALVTQNNYSAIKAWVGNYSESLGVQLAGTGVQVTALMPGWVRTEFHSRAGIKGSSIPGVLWLDADRLVEDCLRDVARGRPVSVPSKRWKLISAVLRTTPRGLVARLSALLSHRRNREK
;
A
#
# COMPACT_ATOMS: atom_id res chain seq x y z
N MET A 1 8.37 1.85 22.51
CA MET A 1 7.90 2.86 21.54
C MET A 1 8.31 2.37 20.17
N HIS A 2 7.38 2.27 19.22
CA HIS A 2 7.70 1.76 17.87
C HIS A 2 8.05 2.91 16.93
N ARG A 3 8.87 2.63 15.91
CA ARG A 3 9.07 3.55 14.78
C ARG A 3 8.50 2.97 13.49
N ALA A 4 7.64 3.73 12.82
CA ALA A 4 6.98 3.33 11.58
C ALA A 4 7.47 4.15 10.38
N LEU A 5 7.97 3.48 9.34
CA LEU A 5 8.28 4.10 8.05
C LEU A 5 7.12 3.89 7.09
N ILE A 6 6.63 4.97 6.48
CA ILE A 6 5.44 4.95 5.62
C ILE A 6 5.76 5.58 4.27
N THR A 7 5.68 4.80 3.20
CA THR A 7 5.80 5.33 1.84
C THR A 7 4.49 5.93 1.34
N GLY A 8 4.53 7.09 0.70
CA GLY A 8 3.34 7.86 0.35
C GLY A 8 2.58 8.35 1.59
N GLY A 9 3.29 8.73 2.65
CA GLY A 9 2.71 9.06 3.96
C GLY A 9 1.91 10.36 4.06
N THR A 10 1.81 11.13 2.97
CA THR A 10 1.21 12.49 2.97
C THR A 10 -0.22 12.54 2.43
N ALA A 11 -0.78 11.42 1.97
CA ALA A 11 -2.14 11.37 1.44
C ALA A 11 -2.81 10.00 1.61
N GLY A 12 -4.14 9.99 1.55
CA GLY A 12 -4.95 8.78 1.47
C GLY A 12 -4.67 7.77 2.59
N ILE A 13 -4.46 6.51 2.21
CA ILE A 13 -4.20 5.41 3.15
C ILE A 13 -2.89 5.62 3.92
N GLY A 14 -1.84 6.16 3.27
CA GLY A 14 -0.56 6.44 3.92
C GLY A 14 -0.68 7.49 5.03
N ALA A 15 -1.41 8.58 4.77
CA ALA A 15 -1.68 9.59 5.80
C ALA A 15 -2.54 9.04 6.94
N ALA A 16 -3.50 8.16 6.65
CA ALA A 16 -4.29 7.48 7.67
C ALA A 16 -3.42 6.57 8.56
N PHE A 17 -2.47 5.83 7.97
CA PHE A 17 -1.47 5.08 8.76
C PHE A 17 -0.61 6.02 9.62
N ALA A 18 -0.16 7.15 9.08
CA ALA A 18 0.66 8.10 9.81
C ALA A 18 -0.07 8.64 11.05
N ARG A 19 -1.32 9.09 10.89
CA ARG A 19 -2.18 9.50 12.02
C ARG A 19 -2.42 8.37 13.02
N ALA A 20 -2.73 7.17 12.54
CA ALA A 20 -3.00 6.02 13.40
C ALA A 20 -1.78 5.64 14.25
N PHE A 21 -0.57 5.67 13.68
CA PHE A 21 0.66 5.39 14.42
C PHE A 21 1.05 6.56 15.34
N ALA A 22 0.92 7.81 14.90
CA ALA A 22 1.19 8.98 15.74
C ALA A 22 0.26 9.03 16.96
N GLY A 23 -1.05 8.77 16.78
CA GLY A 23 -2.02 8.69 17.87
C GLY A 23 -1.76 7.56 18.87
N ARG A 24 -0.90 6.60 18.53
CA ARG A 24 -0.40 5.54 19.43
C ARG A 24 0.96 5.88 20.06
N GLY A 25 1.47 7.08 19.83
CA GLY A 25 2.76 7.53 20.32
C GLY A 25 3.96 6.93 19.58
N SER A 26 3.78 6.43 18.36
CA SER A 26 4.91 5.94 17.55
C SER A 26 5.69 7.09 16.93
N ALA A 27 7.02 6.95 16.87
CA ALA A 27 7.84 7.80 16.01
C ALA A 27 7.58 7.44 14.53
N LEU A 28 7.71 8.41 13.64
CA LEU A 28 7.42 8.24 12.22
C LEU A 28 8.62 8.56 11.34
N VAL A 29 8.73 7.84 10.22
CA VAL A 29 9.55 8.21 9.06
C VAL A 29 8.61 8.31 7.86
N LEU A 30 8.31 9.53 7.40
CA LEU A 30 7.44 9.75 6.26
C LEU A 30 8.27 9.85 4.98
N VAL A 31 7.87 9.09 3.97
CA VAL A 31 8.51 9.10 2.65
C VAL A 31 7.51 9.59 1.60
N ALA A 32 7.83 10.67 0.92
CA ALA A 32 7.07 11.16 -0.25
C ALA A 32 7.98 11.98 -1.18
N ARG A 33 7.52 12.21 -2.41
CA ARG A 33 8.28 12.97 -3.42
C ARG A 33 8.10 14.48 -3.36
N ASP A 34 7.05 14.95 -2.68
CA ASP A 34 6.69 16.37 -2.58
C ASP A 34 7.18 16.88 -1.22
N PRO A 35 8.24 17.72 -1.20
CA PRO A 35 8.87 18.16 0.05
C PRO A 35 7.95 19.03 0.90
N ASP A 36 7.18 19.93 0.27
CA ASP A 36 6.33 20.89 0.98
C ASP A 36 5.19 20.15 1.68
N ARG A 37 4.51 19.24 0.98
CA ARG A 37 3.45 18.42 1.58
C ARG A 37 3.98 17.48 2.66
N LEU A 38 5.23 17.03 2.51
CA LEU A 38 5.88 16.14 3.48
C LEU A 38 6.14 16.88 4.78
N GLU A 39 6.70 18.10 4.71
CA GLU A 39 6.95 18.92 5.90
C GLU A 39 5.64 19.41 6.54
N GLU A 40 4.64 19.79 5.74
CA GLU A 40 3.31 20.15 6.26
C GLU A 40 2.70 19.00 7.07
N SER A 41 2.70 17.78 6.49
CA SER A 41 2.18 16.58 7.16
C SER A 41 2.96 16.26 8.43
N ALA A 42 4.30 16.37 8.38
CA ALA A 42 5.15 16.11 9.52
C ALA A 42 4.92 17.12 10.65
N ALA A 43 4.88 18.41 10.33
CA ALA A 43 4.62 19.47 11.29
C ALA A 43 3.23 19.32 11.94
N GLN A 44 2.21 18.94 11.17
CA GLN A 44 0.88 18.65 11.71
C GLN A 44 0.93 17.50 12.73
N LEU A 45 1.51 16.36 12.37
CA LEU A 45 1.59 15.18 13.24
C LEU A 45 2.41 15.45 14.52
N ARG A 46 3.49 16.23 14.40
CA ARG A 46 4.27 16.70 15.57
C ARG A 46 3.40 17.54 16.51
N ARG A 47 2.65 18.51 15.98
CA ARG A 47 1.78 19.40 16.79
C ARG A 47 0.63 18.65 17.45
N GLU A 48 -0.04 17.76 16.73
CA GLU A 48 -1.25 17.07 17.21
C GLU A 48 -0.95 15.94 18.19
N HIS A 49 0.20 15.28 18.04
CA HIS A 49 0.49 14.04 18.80
C HIS A 49 1.77 14.10 19.65
N GLY A 50 2.62 15.14 19.50
CA GLY A 50 3.87 15.26 20.24
C GLY A 50 4.91 14.18 19.89
N VAL A 51 4.80 13.53 18.74
CA VAL A 51 5.71 12.46 18.29
C VAL A 51 6.86 13.00 17.45
N VAL A 52 7.96 12.25 17.42
CA VAL A 52 9.07 12.52 16.48
C VAL A 52 8.65 12.09 15.07
N VAL A 53 8.86 12.98 14.10
CA VAL A 53 8.62 12.71 12.68
C VAL A 53 9.87 13.07 11.88
N GLU A 54 10.49 12.05 11.28
CA GLU A 54 11.54 12.16 10.28
C GLU A 54 10.90 12.18 8.88
N THR A 55 11.50 12.90 7.94
CA THR A 55 11.00 13.03 6.56
C THR A 55 12.09 12.66 5.56
N ILE A 56 11.75 11.84 4.58
CA ILE A 56 12.64 11.49 3.46
C ILE A 56 11.97 11.88 2.15
N VAL A 57 12.55 12.86 1.46
CA VAL A 57 12.13 13.24 0.12
C VAL A 57 12.65 12.20 -0.88
N ALA A 58 11.74 11.41 -1.44
CA ALA A 58 12.07 10.34 -2.38
C ALA A 58 10.95 10.13 -3.40
N ASP A 59 11.28 10.26 -4.68
CA ASP A 59 10.47 9.68 -5.76
C ASP A 59 10.85 8.21 -5.91
N LEU A 60 9.93 7.31 -5.60
CA LEU A 60 10.19 5.86 -5.68
C LEU A 60 10.23 5.33 -7.11
N ALA A 61 10.01 6.16 -8.14
CA ALA A 61 10.37 5.82 -9.51
C ALA A 61 11.90 5.88 -9.74
N ASP A 62 12.63 6.61 -8.89
CA ASP A 62 14.08 6.73 -8.94
C ASP A 62 14.77 5.66 -8.06
N ARG A 63 15.74 4.94 -8.65
CA ARG A 63 16.37 3.77 -8.01
C ARG A 63 17.32 4.15 -6.88
N ASP A 64 17.94 5.33 -6.96
CA ASP A 64 18.82 5.85 -5.92
C ASP A 64 18.01 6.34 -4.73
N ALA A 65 16.86 6.97 -4.98
CA ALA A 65 15.87 7.29 -3.96
C ALA A 65 15.33 6.04 -3.25
N GLN A 66 15.03 4.98 -4.00
CA GLN A 66 14.72 3.68 -3.38
C GLN A 66 15.88 3.14 -2.54
N GLN A 67 17.14 3.35 -2.94
CA GLN A 67 18.32 2.93 -2.15
C GLN A 67 18.39 3.68 -0.83
N ARG A 68 18.27 5.02 -0.84
CA ARG A 68 18.29 5.83 0.39
C ARG A 68 17.24 5.37 1.41
N VAL A 69 16.03 5.06 0.95
CA VAL A 69 14.96 4.55 1.83
C VAL A 69 15.28 3.14 2.34
N ALA A 70 15.87 2.28 1.51
CA ALA A 70 16.31 0.94 1.91
C ALA A 70 17.41 1.01 2.98
N ASP A 71 18.39 1.90 2.81
CA ASP A 71 19.48 2.10 3.78
C ASP A 71 18.93 2.56 5.14
N ARG A 72 17.93 3.46 5.12
CA ARG A 72 17.24 3.89 6.35
C ARG A 72 16.55 2.73 7.08
N LEU A 73 15.93 1.81 6.33
CA LEU A 73 15.25 0.64 6.89
C LEU A 73 16.24 -0.36 7.53
N GLU A 74 17.46 -0.44 7.00
CA GLU A 74 18.51 -1.33 7.51
C GLU A 74 19.34 -0.75 8.65
N SER A 75 19.26 0.57 8.87
CA SER A 75 19.99 1.24 9.93
C SER A 75 19.63 0.69 11.32
N ASP A 76 20.67 0.43 12.11
CA ASP A 76 20.53 0.05 13.52
C ASP A 76 20.38 1.26 14.44
N THR A 77 20.66 2.48 13.95
CA THR A 77 20.37 3.72 14.65
C THR A 77 18.89 4.05 14.49
N ASP A 78 18.19 4.25 15.61
CA ASP A 78 16.75 4.55 15.58
C ASP A 78 15.97 3.58 14.67
N PRO A 79 16.04 2.26 14.96
CA PRO A 79 15.59 1.23 14.03
C PRO A 79 14.09 1.34 13.74
N VAL A 80 13.71 1.03 12.50
CA VAL A 80 12.31 0.96 12.07
C VAL A 80 11.71 -0.39 12.45
N ASP A 81 10.65 -0.38 13.25
CA ASP A 81 9.91 -1.60 13.66
C ASP A 81 8.78 -1.94 12.70
N VAL A 82 8.23 -0.94 12.00
CA VAL A 82 7.10 -1.12 11.07
C VAL A 82 7.41 -0.48 9.72
N LEU A 83 7.28 -1.24 8.63
CA LEU A 83 7.28 -0.71 7.27
C LEU A 83 5.84 -0.74 6.72
N VAL A 84 5.37 0.38 6.19
CA VAL A 84 4.16 0.46 5.37
C VAL A 84 4.55 0.83 3.94
N ASN A 85 4.60 -0.18 3.07
CA ASN A 85 4.74 -0.01 1.63
C ASN A 85 3.38 0.38 1.03
N ASN A 86 3.09 1.68 1.01
CA ASN A 86 1.82 2.23 0.56
C ASN A 86 1.91 3.03 -0.75
N ALA A 87 3.07 3.61 -1.08
CA ALA A 87 3.23 4.44 -2.27
C ALA A 87 2.74 3.71 -3.54
N GLY A 88 1.94 4.41 -4.34
CA GLY A 88 1.37 3.88 -5.56
C GLY A 88 0.36 4.83 -6.18
N PHE A 89 0.02 4.57 -7.44
CA PHE A 89 -0.89 5.40 -8.23
C PHE A 89 -1.67 4.51 -9.21
N SER A 90 -2.74 5.07 -9.80
CA SER A 90 -3.46 4.38 -10.86
C SER A 90 -2.67 4.48 -12.16
N VAL A 91 -2.39 3.34 -12.80
CA VAL A 91 -1.76 3.32 -14.13
C VAL A 91 -2.84 3.62 -15.17
N ARG A 92 -2.75 4.77 -15.82
CA ARG A 92 -3.73 5.26 -16.81
C ARG A 92 -3.21 5.10 -18.24
N ALA A 93 -2.79 3.89 -18.60
CA ALA A 93 -2.40 3.53 -19.96
C ALA A 93 -3.10 2.24 -20.39
N GLY A 94 -3.38 2.12 -21.69
CA GLY A 94 -3.86 0.91 -22.33
C GLY A 94 -2.73 -0.11 -22.49
N LEU A 95 -3.06 -1.40 -22.36
CA LEU A 95 -2.07 -2.47 -22.52
C LEU A 95 -1.54 -2.62 -23.96
N LEU A 96 -2.17 -1.96 -24.93
CA LEU A 96 -1.80 -1.98 -26.34
C LEU A 96 -1.19 -0.65 -26.79
N ASP A 97 -0.97 0.29 -25.87
CA ASP A 97 -0.34 1.56 -26.17
C ASP A 97 1.16 1.32 -26.43
N GLU A 98 1.75 2.01 -27.41
CA GLU A 98 3.17 1.89 -27.73
C GLU A 98 4.06 2.50 -26.63
N ASP A 99 3.59 3.58 -26.00
CA ASP A 99 4.30 4.23 -24.89
C ASP A 99 4.10 3.44 -23.57
N LEU A 100 5.16 2.73 -23.16
CA LEU A 100 5.18 1.96 -21.92
C LEU A 100 5.57 2.79 -20.69
N THR A 101 5.91 4.08 -20.85
CA THR A 101 6.39 4.93 -19.75
C THR A 101 5.46 4.90 -18.51
N PRO A 102 4.11 4.98 -18.65
CA PRO A 102 3.22 4.90 -17.49
C PRO A 102 3.22 3.53 -16.81
N HIS A 103 3.47 2.47 -17.56
CA HIS A 103 3.60 1.10 -17.03
C HIS A 103 4.94 0.93 -16.30
N ASP A 104 6.03 1.42 -16.87
CA ASP A 104 7.37 1.36 -16.26
C ASP A 104 7.45 2.11 -14.94
N LEU A 105 6.87 3.31 -14.87
CA LEU A 105 6.72 4.04 -13.60
C LEU A 105 5.93 3.22 -12.57
N GLY A 106 4.88 2.51 -13.02
CA GLY A 106 4.08 1.62 -12.18
C GLY A 106 4.91 0.45 -11.64
N PHE A 107 5.78 -0.14 -12.46
CA PHE A 107 6.68 -1.21 -12.06
C PHE A 107 7.74 -0.73 -11.07
N GLU A 108 8.38 0.41 -11.31
CA GLU A 108 9.39 0.96 -10.40
C GLU A 108 8.79 1.23 -9.01
N VAL A 109 7.64 1.92 -8.93
CA VAL A 109 7.04 2.32 -7.64
C VAL A 109 6.33 1.17 -6.93
N MET A 110 5.55 0.35 -7.64
CA MET A 110 4.63 -0.61 -7.00
C MET A 110 5.12 -2.06 -7.02
N ILE A 111 6.16 -2.38 -7.80
CA ILE A 111 6.82 -3.70 -7.78
C ILE A 111 8.21 -3.59 -7.19
N ARG A 112 9.12 -2.86 -7.85
CA ARG A 112 10.52 -2.85 -7.47
C ARG A 112 10.75 -2.20 -6.12
N ALA A 113 10.18 -1.03 -5.86
CA ALA A 113 10.32 -0.39 -4.55
C ALA A 113 9.74 -1.29 -3.44
N VAL A 114 8.59 -1.93 -3.67
CA VAL A 114 8.00 -2.88 -2.70
C VAL A 114 8.94 -4.06 -2.43
N LEU A 115 9.52 -4.66 -3.48
CA LEU A 115 10.51 -5.74 -3.37
C LEU A 115 11.74 -5.31 -2.57
N LYS A 116 12.32 -4.17 -2.94
CA LYS A 116 13.58 -3.65 -2.37
C LYS A 116 13.41 -3.25 -0.92
N LEU A 117 12.39 -2.44 -0.62
CA LEU A 117 12.12 -1.94 0.73
C LEU A 117 11.62 -3.06 1.64
N GLY A 118 10.80 -3.98 1.14
CA GLY A 118 10.37 -5.16 1.88
C GLY A 118 11.54 -6.06 2.28
N GLY A 119 12.47 -6.31 1.36
CA GLY A 119 13.70 -7.06 1.65
C GLY A 119 14.62 -6.36 2.66
N ALA A 120 14.80 -5.05 2.52
CA ALA A 120 15.61 -4.23 3.44
C ALA A 120 15.05 -4.24 4.86
N ALA A 121 13.74 -3.98 5.00
CA ALA A 121 13.04 -4.08 6.28
C ALA A 121 13.13 -5.50 6.86
N GLY A 122 12.89 -6.53 6.05
CA GLY A 122 12.98 -7.92 6.48
C GLY A 122 14.36 -8.27 7.04
N ARG A 123 15.45 -7.85 6.38
CA ARG A 123 16.82 -8.05 6.87
C ARG A 123 17.06 -7.33 8.20
N GLY A 124 16.76 -6.04 8.27
CA GLY A 124 16.97 -5.23 9.49
C GLY A 124 16.15 -5.74 10.68
N MET A 125 14.87 -6.04 10.46
CA MET A 125 13.95 -6.53 11.50
C MET A 125 14.32 -7.95 11.97
N SER A 126 14.75 -8.83 11.07
CA SER A 126 15.12 -10.22 11.42
C SER A 126 16.36 -10.27 12.31
N ARG A 127 17.36 -9.40 12.09
CA ARG A 127 18.53 -9.28 12.99
C ARG A 127 18.13 -8.99 14.44
N ARG A 128 16.99 -8.31 14.63
CA ARG A 128 16.47 -7.91 15.94
C ARG A 128 15.36 -8.84 16.47
N GLY A 129 14.98 -9.87 15.70
CA GLY A 129 13.95 -10.83 16.09
C GLY A 129 12.52 -10.27 16.15
N ARG A 130 12.26 -9.08 15.59
CA ARG A 130 10.93 -8.44 15.61
C ARG A 130 10.72 -7.43 14.49
N GLY A 131 9.51 -7.39 13.95
CA GLY A 131 9.07 -6.30 13.08
C GLY A 131 7.78 -6.61 12.32
N TRP A 132 7.22 -5.59 11.67
CA TRP A 132 5.99 -5.72 10.88
C TRP A 132 6.15 -5.05 9.53
N ILE A 133 5.81 -5.76 8.46
CA ILE A 133 5.79 -5.26 7.09
C ILE A 133 4.36 -5.29 6.59
N ILE A 134 3.82 -4.14 6.22
CA ILE A 134 2.49 -3.98 5.65
C ILE A 134 2.66 -3.54 4.19
N ASN A 135 2.24 -4.40 3.27
CA ASN A 135 2.25 -4.08 1.84
C ASN A 135 0.82 -3.75 1.39
N VAL A 136 0.60 -2.55 0.86
CA VAL A 136 -0.72 -2.11 0.40
C VAL A 136 -0.98 -2.63 -1.01
N GLY A 137 -1.70 -3.74 -1.06
CA GLY A 137 -2.26 -4.35 -2.26
C GLY A 137 -3.56 -3.68 -2.70
N SER A 138 -4.50 -4.49 -3.19
CA SER A 138 -5.87 -4.09 -3.56
C SER A 138 -6.70 -5.34 -3.84
N VAL A 139 -8.00 -5.31 -3.57
CA VAL A 139 -8.93 -6.34 -4.07
C VAL A 139 -8.94 -6.42 -5.60
N SER A 140 -8.45 -5.40 -6.32
CA SER A 140 -8.22 -5.45 -7.77
C SER A 140 -7.24 -6.56 -8.18
N ALA A 141 -6.44 -7.09 -7.26
CA ALA A 141 -5.62 -8.29 -7.49
C ALA A 141 -6.44 -9.53 -7.90
N LEU A 142 -7.73 -9.53 -7.61
CA LEU A 142 -8.63 -10.66 -7.85
C LEU A 142 -9.40 -10.54 -9.17
N VAL A 143 -9.19 -9.49 -9.94
CA VAL A 143 -9.85 -9.25 -11.23
C VAL A 143 -8.83 -9.11 -12.36
N THR A 144 -9.26 -9.32 -13.60
CA THR A 144 -8.40 -9.33 -14.79
C THR A 144 -8.74 -8.15 -15.69
N GLN A 145 -8.37 -6.92 -15.28
CA GLN A 145 -8.81 -5.71 -15.98
C GLN A 145 -7.69 -4.91 -16.67
N ASN A 146 -6.51 -4.78 -16.07
CA ASN A 146 -5.44 -3.88 -16.53
C ASN A 146 -4.12 -4.20 -15.82
N ASN A 147 -3.04 -3.53 -16.20
CA ASN A 147 -1.72 -3.70 -15.58
C ASN A 147 -1.74 -3.42 -14.06
N TYR A 148 -2.54 -2.44 -13.59
CA TYR A 148 -2.67 -2.18 -12.15
C TYR A 148 -3.18 -3.42 -11.38
N SER A 149 -4.13 -4.16 -11.95
CA SER A 149 -4.64 -5.41 -11.36
C SER A 149 -3.55 -6.48 -11.28
N ALA A 150 -2.73 -6.61 -12.33
CA ALA A 150 -1.58 -7.53 -12.37
C ALA A 150 -0.51 -7.15 -11.32
N ILE A 151 -0.15 -5.88 -11.23
CA ILE A 151 0.77 -5.34 -10.21
C ILE A 151 0.25 -5.67 -8.80
N LYS A 152 -1.03 -5.44 -8.52
CA LYS A 152 -1.59 -5.71 -7.18
C LYS A 152 -1.71 -7.21 -6.88
N ALA A 153 -1.89 -8.05 -7.89
CA ALA A 153 -1.76 -9.50 -7.73
C ALA A 153 -0.33 -9.91 -7.36
N TRP A 154 0.68 -9.33 -8.02
CA TRP A 154 2.08 -9.53 -7.66
C TRP A 154 2.38 -9.11 -6.22
N VAL A 155 1.91 -7.92 -5.78
CA VAL A 155 2.10 -7.44 -4.40
C VAL A 155 1.51 -8.40 -3.37
N GLY A 156 0.30 -8.92 -3.62
CA GLY A 156 -0.34 -9.90 -2.75
C GLY A 156 0.50 -11.16 -2.59
N ASN A 157 0.88 -11.79 -3.71
CA ASN A 157 1.69 -13.01 -3.70
C ASN A 157 3.09 -12.77 -3.10
N TYR A 158 3.74 -11.66 -3.45
CA TYR A 158 5.03 -11.27 -2.89
C TYR A 158 4.98 -11.17 -1.36
N SER A 159 3.91 -10.59 -0.81
CA SER A 159 3.74 -10.44 0.63
C SER A 159 3.65 -11.79 1.35
N GLU A 160 2.90 -12.73 0.78
CA GLU A 160 2.81 -14.09 1.30
C GLU A 160 4.15 -14.82 1.19
N SER A 161 4.85 -14.71 0.05
CA SER A 161 6.18 -15.30 -0.14
C SER A 161 7.23 -14.73 0.84
N LEU A 162 7.23 -13.42 1.06
CA LEU A 162 8.12 -12.79 2.03
C LEU A 162 7.80 -13.25 3.46
N GLY A 163 6.51 -13.37 3.79
CA GLY A 163 6.07 -13.92 5.09
C GLY A 163 6.56 -15.36 5.32
N VAL A 164 6.50 -16.22 4.29
CA VAL A 164 7.06 -17.58 4.36
C VAL A 164 8.57 -17.54 4.57
N GLN A 165 9.29 -16.69 3.84
CA GLN A 165 10.75 -16.56 3.97
C GLN A 165 11.17 -16.07 5.37
N LEU A 166 10.36 -15.24 6.02
CA LEU A 166 10.60 -14.68 7.35
C LEU A 166 10.01 -15.54 8.48
N ALA A 167 9.46 -16.71 8.18
CA ALA A 167 8.92 -17.59 9.21
C ALA A 167 10.00 -17.95 10.25
N GLY A 168 9.66 -17.77 11.53
CA GLY A 168 10.57 -18.04 12.64
C GLY A 168 11.53 -16.90 13.00
N THR A 169 11.60 -15.81 12.23
CA THR A 169 12.47 -14.65 12.55
C THR A 169 11.82 -13.65 13.49
N GLY A 170 10.54 -13.82 13.83
CA GLY A 170 9.75 -12.85 14.60
C GLY A 170 9.27 -11.64 13.78
N VAL A 171 9.52 -11.63 12.47
CA VAL A 171 9.02 -10.59 11.55
C VAL A 171 7.73 -11.05 10.88
N GLN A 172 6.69 -10.24 10.97
CA GLN A 172 5.40 -10.50 10.34
C GLN A 172 5.23 -9.70 9.05
N VAL A 173 4.62 -10.32 8.04
CA VAL A 173 4.21 -9.64 6.81
C VAL A 173 2.69 -9.74 6.66
N THR A 174 2.03 -8.61 6.39
CA THR A 174 0.60 -8.52 6.11
C THR A 174 0.34 -7.80 4.79
N ALA A 175 -0.36 -8.44 3.86
CA ALA A 175 -0.93 -7.80 2.69
C ALA A 175 -2.25 -7.10 3.05
N LEU A 176 -2.29 -5.77 2.96
CA LEU A 176 -3.53 -5.00 3.05
C LEU A 176 -4.21 -4.98 1.68
N MET A 177 -5.41 -5.54 1.57
CA MET A 177 -6.18 -5.69 0.33
C MET A 177 -7.44 -4.83 0.39
N PRO A 178 -7.31 -3.50 0.22
CA PRO A 178 -8.43 -2.59 0.31
C PRO A 178 -9.33 -2.69 -0.93
N GLY A 179 -10.62 -2.45 -0.71
CA GLY A 179 -11.55 -2.09 -1.77
C GLY A 179 -11.43 -0.64 -2.20
N TRP A 180 -12.51 -0.05 -2.72
CA TRP A 180 -12.55 1.38 -2.99
C TRP A 180 -12.52 2.17 -1.69
N VAL A 181 -11.65 3.18 -1.62
CA VAL A 181 -11.41 4.00 -0.42
C VAL A 181 -11.63 5.47 -0.78
N ARG A 182 -12.34 6.21 0.04
CA ARG A 182 -12.52 7.67 -0.14
C ARG A 182 -11.19 8.35 0.13
N THR A 183 -10.46 8.62 -0.93
CA THR A 183 -9.16 9.31 -0.89
C THR A 183 -9.01 10.15 -2.13
N GLU A 184 -8.12 11.15 -2.09
CA GLU A 184 -7.72 11.90 -3.29
C GLU A 184 -7.14 11.01 -4.40
N PHE A 185 -6.77 9.76 -4.10
CA PHE A 185 -6.35 8.79 -5.10
C PHE A 185 -7.41 8.57 -6.19
N HIS A 186 -8.69 8.55 -5.83
CA HIS A 186 -9.76 8.25 -6.80
C HIS A 186 -10.12 9.46 -7.65
N SER A 187 -10.06 10.68 -7.09
CA SER A 187 -10.17 11.92 -7.87
C SER A 187 -8.99 12.04 -8.85
N ARG A 188 -7.76 11.75 -8.38
CA ARG A 188 -6.56 11.69 -9.23
C ARG A 188 -6.53 10.49 -10.18
N ALA A 189 -7.33 9.44 -9.97
CA ALA A 189 -7.49 8.30 -10.89
C ALA A 189 -8.59 8.54 -11.95
N GLY A 190 -9.39 9.60 -11.83
CA GLY A 190 -10.35 10.03 -12.85
C GLY A 190 -11.63 9.20 -12.82
N ILE A 191 -11.85 8.48 -11.72
CA ILE A 191 -13.09 7.76 -11.45
C ILE A 191 -14.09 8.82 -10.98
N LYS A 192 -14.99 9.24 -11.87
CA LYS A 192 -16.15 10.04 -11.48
C LYS A 192 -16.96 9.19 -10.49
N GLY A 193 -17.01 9.59 -9.23
CA GLY A 193 -17.58 8.79 -8.14
C GLY A 193 -19.07 8.42 -8.32
N SER A 194 -19.73 8.94 -9.36
CA SER A 194 -21.13 8.71 -9.70
C SER A 194 -21.46 7.31 -10.22
N SER A 195 -20.49 6.51 -10.70
CA SER A 195 -20.75 5.15 -11.19
C SER A 195 -20.53 4.03 -10.16
N ILE A 196 -20.07 4.38 -8.95
CA ILE A 196 -19.81 3.42 -7.86
C ILE A 196 -20.80 3.64 -6.70
N PRO A 197 -21.58 2.61 -6.30
CA PRO A 197 -22.47 2.71 -5.14
C PRO A 197 -21.77 3.21 -3.88
N GLY A 198 -22.36 4.21 -3.21
CA GLY A 198 -21.86 4.84 -1.97
C GLY A 198 -21.44 3.84 -0.90
N VAL A 199 -22.17 2.72 -0.80
CA VAL A 199 -21.96 1.62 0.15
C VAL A 199 -20.71 0.79 -0.12
N LEU A 200 -19.99 0.97 -1.22
CA LEU A 200 -18.75 0.23 -1.50
C LEU A 200 -17.49 1.00 -1.09
N TRP A 201 -17.61 2.32 -0.91
CA TRP A 201 -16.54 3.22 -0.48
C TRP A 201 -16.18 3.06 1.00
N LEU A 202 -14.89 2.83 1.27
CA LEU A 202 -14.32 2.72 2.61
C LEU A 202 -13.80 4.08 3.09
N ASP A 203 -13.89 4.30 4.39
CA ASP A 203 -13.18 5.37 5.08
C ASP A 203 -11.73 4.94 5.34
N ALA A 204 -10.76 5.83 5.12
CA ALA A 204 -9.34 5.48 5.19
C ALA A 204 -8.88 5.19 6.63
N ASP A 205 -9.34 5.96 7.61
CA ASP A 205 -8.94 5.79 9.01
C ASP A 205 -9.52 4.49 9.57
N ARG A 206 -10.81 4.22 9.34
CA ARG A 206 -11.44 2.94 9.72
C ARG A 206 -10.79 1.75 9.03
N LEU A 207 -10.39 1.90 7.76
CA LEU A 207 -9.69 0.86 7.01
C LEU A 207 -8.34 0.51 7.64
N VAL A 208 -7.58 1.53 8.05
CA VAL A 208 -6.30 1.37 8.73
C VAL A 208 -6.49 0.68 10.08
N GLU A 209 -7.50 1.08 10.86
CA GLU A 209 -7.82 0.43 12.14
C GLU A 209 -8.22 -1.05 11.98
N ASP A 210 -8.97 -1.41 10.93
CA ASP A 210 -9.23 -2.80 10.56
C ASP A 210 -7.92 -3.55 10.26
N CYS A 211 -7.02 -2.94 9.48
CA CYS A 211 -5.74 -3.52 9.11
C CYS A 211 -4.84 -3.74 10.34
N LEU A 212 -4.69 -2.73 11.21
CA LEU A 212 -3.84 -2.82 12.40
C LEU A 212 -4.33 -3.90 13.38
N ARG A 213 -5.65 -4.12 13.48
CA ARG A 213 -6.20 -5.25 14.25
C ARG A 213 -5.89 -6.60 13.63
N ASP A 214 -5.89 -6.70 12.30
CA ASP A 214 -5.49 -7.92 11.60
C ASP A 214 -3.98 -8.17 11.73
N VAL A 215 -3.16 -7.10 11.69
CA VAL A 215 -1.71 -7.16 11.95
C VAL A 215 -1.45 -7.66 13.37
N ALA A 216 -2.09 -7.09 14.40
CA ALA A 216 -1.94 -7.53 15.79
C ALA A 216 -2.33 -9.01 16.03
N ARG A 217 -3.13 -9.59 15.12
CA ARG A 217 -3.55 -11.01 15.15
C ARG A 217 -2.67 -11.93 14.30
N GLY A 218 -1.57 -11.44 13.74
CA GLY A 218 -0.71 -12.27 12.90
C GLY A 218 -1.30 -12.61 11.53
N ARG A 219 -2.31 -11.89 11.04
CA ARG A 219 -2.98 -12.27 9.77
C ARG A 219 -2.09 -11.91 8.57
N PRO A 220 -1.78 -12.85 7.67
CA PRO A 220 -0.98 -12.58 6.48
C PRO A 220 -1.73 -11.74 5.45
N VAL A 221 -3.07 -11.76 5.47
CA VAL A 221 -3.92 -10.99 4.57
C VAL A 221 -5.01 -10.27 5.38
N SER A 222 -5.09 -8.95 5.20
CA SER A 222 -6.17 -8.11 5.73
C SER A 222 -7.04 -7.62 4.58
N VAL A 223 -8.34 -7.95 4.64
CA VAL A 223 -9.36 -7.40 3.73
C VAL A 223 -10.31 -6.57 4.59
N PRO A 224 -10.20 -5.23 4.60
CA PRO A 224 -11.02 -4.36 5.44
C PRO A 224 -12.50 -4.42 5.06
N SER A 225 -13.40 -4.31 6.06
CA SER A 225 -14.87 -4.42 5.91
C SER A 225 -15.42 -5.82 5.54
N LYS A 226 -16.52 -6.22 6.20
CA LYS A 226 -17.22 -7.49 5.96
C LYS A 226 -17.69 -7.65 4.52
N ARG A 227 -18.13 -6.55 3.87
CA ARG A 227 -18.61 -6.59 2.48
C ARG A 227 -17.50 -6.93 1.48
N TRP A 228 -16.31 -6.36 1.66
CA TRP A 228 -15.16 -6.64 0.80
C TRP A 228 -14.54 -7.99 1.12
N LYS A 229 -14.63 -8.48 2.37
CA LYS A 229 -14.34 -9.88 2.72
C LYS A 229 -15.21 -10.85 1.91
N LEU A 230 -16.52 -10.62 1.88
CA LEU A 230 -17.46 -11.45 1.10
C LEU A 230 -17.16 -11.39 -0.40
N ILE A 231 -17.03 -10.19 -0.97
CA ILE A 231 -16.71 -10.02 -2.40
C ILE A 231 -15.39 -10.72 -2.75
N SER A 232 -14.36 -10.54 -1.93
CA SER A 232 -13.05 -11.16 -2.15
C SER A 232 -13.12 -12.69 -2.05
N ALA A 233 -13.91 -13.22 -1.12
CA ALA A 233 -14.11 -14.66 -0.99
C ALA A 233 -14.79 -15.25 -2.24
N VAL A 234 -15.86 -14.61 -2.73
CA VAL A 234 -16.55 -15.01 -3.97
C VAL A 234 -15.61 -14.96 -5.16
N LEU A 235 -14.85 -13.86 -5.33
CA LEU A 235 -13.91 -13.72 -6.45
C LEU A 235 -12.81 -14.79 -6.42
N ARG A 236 -12.30 -15.17 -5.23
CA ARG A 236 -11.26 -16.20 -5.09
C ARG A 236 -11.75 -17.60 -5.48
N THR A 237 -13.02 -17.92 -5.26
CA THR A 237 -13.61 -19.23 -5.59
C THR A 237 -14.22 -19.28 -6.99
N THR A 238 -14.34 -18.14 -7.67
CA THR A 238 -14.95 -18.06 -8.99
C THR A 238 -13.98 -18.58 -10.06
N PRO A 239 -14.41 -19.46 -10.99
CA PRO A 239 -13.57 -19.91 -12.09
C PRO A 239 -13.01 -18.73 -12.90
N ARG A 240 -11.71 -18.78 -13.24
CA ARG A 240 -11.01 -17.64 -13.89
C ARG A 240 -11.65 -17.17 -15.19
N GLY A 241 -12.24 -18.08 -15.98
CA GLY A 241 -12.97 -17.71 -17.19
C GLY A 241 -14.20 -16.84 -16.93
N LEU A 242 -14.90 -17.05 -15.80
CA LEU A 242 -16.03 -16.22 -15.40
C LEU A 242 -15.56 -14.86 -14.86
N VAL A 243 -14.48 -14.83 -14.08
CA VAL A 243 -13.84 -13.58 -13.63
C VAL A 243 -13.44 -12.71 -14.83
N ALA A 244 -12.88 -13.32 -15.87
CA ALA A 244 -12.51 -12.61 -17.10
C ALA A 244 -13.72 -12.00 -17.82
N ARG A 245 -14.83 -12.75 -17.94
CA ARG A 245 -16.09 -12.24 -18.53
C ARG A 245 -16.67 -11.07 -17.73
N LEU A 246 -16.72 -11.18 -16.40
CA LEU A 246 -17.19 -10.10 -15.52
C LEU A 246 -16.29 -8.87 -15.63
N SER A 247 -14.97 -9.08 -15.69
CA SER A 247 -13.98 -8.01 -15.86
C SER A 247 -14.15 -7.28 -17.19
N ALA A 248 -14.40 -8.01 -18.28
CA ALA A 248 -14.66 -7.42 -19.60
C ALA A 248 -15.90 -6.52 -19.61
N LEU A 249 -17.00 -6.96 -18.98
CA LEU A 249 -18.23 -6.17 -18.86
C LEU A 249 -18.00 -4.85 -18.10
N LEU A 250 -17.24 -4.90 -17.00
CA LEU A 250 -16.87 -3.71 -16.22
C LEU A 250 -15.95 -2.75 -17.01
N SER A 251 -14.98 -3.30 -17.75
CA SER A 251 -14.07 -2.52 -18.59
C SER A 251 -14.80 -1.83 -19.75
N HIS A 252 -15.75 -2.50 -20.41
CA HIS A 252 -16.56 -1.91 -21.47
C HIS A 252 -17.45 -0.76 -20.97
N ARG A 253 -18.04 -0.88 -19.77
CA ARG A 253 -18.80 0.23 -19.16
C ARG A 253 -17.90 1.43 -18.88
N ARG A 254 -16.70 1.21 -18.32
CA ARG A 254 -15.75 2.28 -18.01
C ARG A 254 -15.27 3.04 -19.27
N ASN A 255 -15.07 2.34 -20.38
CA ASN A 255 -14.69 2.98 -21.64
C ASN A 255 -15.82 3.80 -22.29
N ARG A 256 -17.09 3.52 -21.96
CA ARG A 256 -18.25 4.31 -22.45
C ARG A 256 -18.50 5.59 -21.65
N GLU A 257 -17.90 5.72 -20.46
CA GLU A 257 -18.03 6.90 -19.58
C GLU A 257 -16.88 7.92 -19.75
N LYS A 258 -15.86 7.58 -20.56
CA LYS A 258 -14.80 8.49 -21.00
C LYS A 258 -15.25 9.26 -22.22
#